data_AF-A0AAI9C1S1-F1
#
_entry.id   AF-A0AAI9C1S1-F1
#
_cell.length_a   1.000
_cell.length_b   1.000
_cell.length_c   1.000
_cell.angle_alpha   90.00
_cell.angle_beta   90.00
_cell.angle_gamma   90.00
#
_symmetry.space_group_name_H-M   'P 1'
#
loop_
_entity.id
_entity.type
_entity.pdbx_description
1 polymer ?
#
loop_
_entity_poly.entity_id
_entity_poly.type
_entity_poly.pdbx_seq_one_letter_code
_entity_poly.pdbx_strand_id
1 'polypeptide(L)'
;MSRDDRRDTHQRNEHFEPYEESAPVPLPVLWVALALALWGAVVLFNSFESEDEGKVERAERVIPEATAARAVAEGNGAGLFQASCATCHQPNASGVRNAIPPLADSPFVAARPEVMVQILLHGIDGPIRVGTQDYDGHMPDFSSVLDDAEIASIVQYVRGTWAPDPGATAPAIDAAFVAAERARFPDRGAWQGGAELARVVDPSLPAQPAVSVVEAAGTDPVVRQLVDEGRGAAWSCASCHGERGQGTLNVPRLAGLPADYIVKQLKNYLDGSRRNENMEVVARTLAPAEMQALGEFYAAIRAPSNAYARLGGDLARGEELALRGDWSKDIPSCFSCHGPSGVGVAPEFPALAAQHPEYTVAQLAGWVAGRRDNSDIQLMDHIARALDDGDRRAVADYLATLPPVPAAPASTVAAAPLAAEAGQGNAPAVNLSSVEPNSPAGERHVQD
;
A
#
# COMPACT_ATOMS: atom_id res chain seq x y z
N MET A 1 33.95 36.57 -69.09
CA MET A 1 34.95 37.48 -68.49
C MET A 1 34.49 37.74 -67.06
N SER A 2 34.83 36.88 -66.10
CA SER A 2 36.09 36.79 -65.33
C SER A 2 36.26 37.95 -64.34
N ARG A 3 35.95 37.68 -63.06
CA ARG A 3 36.83 37.74 -61.88
C ARG A 3 36.00 38.00 -60.63
N ASP A 4 36.41 37.69 -59.42
CA ASP A 4 37.21 36.62 -58.79
C ASP A 4 37.09 36.93 -57.29
N ASP A 5 37.17 35.89 -56.49
CA ASP A 5 37.16 35.80 -55.04
C ASP A 5 38.13 36.80 -54.36
N ARG A 6 37.75 37.35 -53.19
CA ARG A 6 38.60 37.35 -51.97
C ARG A 6 37.99 38.05 -50.75
N ARG A 7 38.38 37.43 -49.63
CA ARG A 7 38.04 37.59 -48.22
C ARG A 7 38.62 38.84 -47.55
N ASP A 8 37.86 39.32 -46.56
CA ASP A 8 38.24 39.63 -45.17
C ASP A 8 39.16 40.84 -44.87
N THR A 9 38.71 41.70 -43.93
CA THR A 9 39.52 42.26 -42.83
C THR A 9 38.65 43.00 -41.80
N HIS A 10 38.71 42.48 -40.58
CA HIS A 10 38.20 43.00 -39.31
C HIS A 10 38.50 44.49 -39.02
N GLN A 11 37.58 45.17 -38.30
CA GLN A 11 37.83 45.71 -36.95
C GLN A 11 36.60 46.49 -36.42
N ARG A 12 35.80 45.86 -35.56
CA ARG A 12 34.97 46.58 -34.59
C ARG A 12 35.67 46.48 -33.24
N ASN A 13 36.05 47.62 -32.68
CA ASN A 13 36.72 47.75 -31.38
C ASN A 13 35.94 47.03 -30.28
N GLU A 14 36.55 46.00 -29.67
CA GLU A 14 36.06 45.29 -28.49
C GLU A 14 36.41 46.01 -27.17
N HIS A 15 36.51 47.34 -27.19
CA HIS A 15 36.99 48.14 -26.04
C HIS A 15 36.28 49.48 -25.89
N PHE A 16 34.96 49.49 -25.99
CA PHE A 16 34.15 50.63 -25.60
C PHE A 16 32.87 50.16 -24.90
N GLU A 17 32.98 49.90 -23.60
CA GLU A 17 31.84 49.95 -22.68
C GLU A 17 31.77 51.39 -22.14
N PRO A 18 30.84 52.24 -22.62
CA PRO A 18 30.60 53.51 -21.95
C PRO A 18 29.91 53.17 -20.63
N TYR A 19 30.63 53.42 -19.54
CA TYR A 19 30.18 53.59 -18.16
C TYR A 19 28.69 53.32 -17.95
N GLU A 20 28.36 52.19 -17.33
CA GLU A 20 27.04 51.94 -16.77
C GLU A 20 26.85 52.94 -15.63
N GLU A 21 26.26 54.11 -15.95
CA GLU A 21 25.81 55.03 -14.92
C GLU A 21 24.86 54.25 -14.03
N SER A 22 25.24 54.07 -12.77
CA SER A 22 24.41 53.42 -11.76
C SER A 22 23.07 54.15 -11.69
N ALA A 23 22.07 53.64 -12.40
CA ALA A 23 20.72 54.16 -12.33
C ALA A 23 20.20 53.80 -10.94
N PRO A 24 19.99 54.77 -10.03
CA PRO A 24 19.46 54.47 -8.71
C PRO A 24 18.11 53.78 -8.88
N VAL A 25 17.90 52.68 -8.15
CA VAL A 25 16.67 51.90 -8.22
C VAL A 25 15.49 52.87 -8.05
N PRO A 26 14.53 52.89 -8.99
CA PRO A 26 13.45 53.86 -8.95
C PRO A 26 12.68 53.69 -7.64
N LEU A 27 12.45 54.81 -6.92
CA LEU A 27 11.81 54.84 -5.61
C LEU A 27 10.53 53.97 -5.48
N PRO A 28 9.64 53.88 -6.50
CA PRO A 28 8.48 52.98 -6.42
C PRO A 28 8.84 51.51 -6.20
N VAL A 29 9.95 51.04 -6.79
CA VAL A 29 10.41 49.64 -6.65
C VAL A 29 10.93 49.40 -5.23
N LEU A 30 11.63 50.37 -4.64
CA LEU A 30 12.05 50.31 -3.24
C LEU A 30 10.86 50.31 -2.29
N TRP A 31 9.81 51.08 -2.57
CA TRP A 31 8.57 51.07 -1.79
C TRP A 31 7.83 49.73 -1.86
N VAL A 32 7.76 49.12 -3.05
CA VAL A 32 7.17 47.78 -3.21
C VAL A 32 7.99 46.73 -2.47
N ALA A 33 9.33 46.78 -2.58
CA ALA A 33 10.20 45.84 -1.87
C ALA A 33 10.06 45.98 -0.34
N LEU A 34 10.00 47.21 0.18
CA LEU A 34 9.76 47.48 1.60
C LEU A 34 8.37 47.00 2.04
N ALA A 35 7.33 47.23 1.24
CA ALA A 35 5.98 46.76 1.54
C ALA A 35 5.90 45.23 1.58
N LEU A 36 6.56 44.53 0.65
CA LEU A 36 6.63 43.07 0.63
C LEU A 36 7.46 42.52 1.79
N ALA A 37 8.57 43.17 2.15
CA ALA A 37 9.36 42.79 3.31
C ALA A 37 8.58 42.99 4.61
N LEU A 38 7.84 44.10 4.73
CA LEU A 38 6.99 44.38 5.89
C LEU A 38 5.82 43.39 5.96
N TRP A 39 5.17 43.12 4.84
CA TRP A 39 4.10 42.11 4.76
C TRP A 39 4.63 40.72 5.11
N GLY A 40 5.78 40.32 4.55
CA GLY A 40 6.45 39.06 4.87
C GLY A 40 6.83 38.95 6.35
N ALA A 41 7.32 40.02 6.96
CA ALA A 41 7.63 40.06 8.39
C ALA A 41 6.37 39.95 9.26
N VAL A 42 5.29 40.63 8.89
CA VAL A 42 3.99 40.53 9.58
C VAL A 42 3.42 39.12 9.44
N VAL A 43 3.48 38.52 8.25
CA VAL A 43 3.03 37.14 8.03
C VAL A 43 3.86 36.16 8.84
N LEU A 44 5.20 36.30 8.86
CA LEU A 44 6.08 35.47 9.69
C LEU A 44 5.77 35.62 11.18
N PHE A 45 5.59 36.85 11.67
CA PHE A 45 5.28 37.10 13.07
C PHE A 45 3.93 36.52 13.48
N ASN A 46 2.89 36.73 12.66
CA ASN A 46 1.58 36.10 12.87
C ASN A 46 1.66 34.56 12.76
N SER A 47 2.56 34.02 11.94
CA SER A 47 2.79 32.57 11.83
C SER A 47 3.46 32.01 13.09
N PHE A 48 4.41 32.72 13.69
CA PHE A 48 5.02 32.31 14.97
C PHE A 48 4.02 32.34 16.13
N GLU A 49 3.16 33.37 16.18
CA GLU A 49 2.13 33.49 17.22
C GLU A 49 1.08 32.36 17.10
N SER A 50 0.71 31.98 15.87
CA SER A 50 -0.15 30.81 15.60
C SER A 50 0.54 29.45 15.79
N GLU A 51 1.87 29.36 15.69
CA GLU A 51 2.62 28.16 16.08
C GLU A 51 2.60 27.94 17.59
N ASP A 52 2.73 29.00 18.40
CA ASP A 52 2.65 28.89 19.84
C ASP A 52 1.22 28.60 20.30
N GLU A 53 0.21 29.27 19.75
CA GLU A 53 -1.20 28.89 19.97
C GLU A 53 -1.49 27.45 19.49
N GLY A 54 -0.89 27.02 18.37
CA GLY A 54 -0.99 25.65 17.86
C GLY A 54 -0.24 24.61 18.71
N LYS A 55 0.78 24.99 19.48
CA LYS A 55 1.43 24.13 20.49
C LYS A 55 0.62 24.06 21.78
N VAL A 56 -0.04 25.14 22.19
CA VAL A 56 -0.95 25.13 23.34
C VAL A 56 -2.22 24.32 23.00
N GLU A 57 -2.82 24.52 21.82
CA GLU A 57 -3.91 23.68 21.34
C GLU A 57 -3.49 22.22 21.17
N ARG A 58 -2.26 21.94 20.71
CA ARG A 58 -1.76 20.56 20.60
C ARG A 58 -1.46 19.96 21.98
N ALA A 59 -1.05 20.74 22.97
CA ALA A 59 -0.91 20.27 24.36
C ALA A 59 -2.27 20.01 25.03
N GLU A 60 -3.32 20.74 24.63
CA GLU A 60 -4.72 20.52 25.04
C GLU A 60 -5.39 19.39 24.24
N ARG A 61 -4.94 19.12 23.00
CA ARG A 61 -5.49 18.12 22.06
C ARG A 61 -4.71 16.80 22.04
N VAL A 62 -3.53 16.73 22.66
CA VAL A 62 -2.98 15.46 23.19
C VAL A 62 -3.84 15.10 24.38
N ILE A 63 -4.87 14.29 24.11
CA ILE A 63 -5.65 13.60 25.12
C ILE A 63 -4.64 12.90 26.04
N PRO A 64 -4.47 13.31 27.32
CA PRO A 64 -3.70 12.52 28.27
C PRO A 64 -4.15 11.04 28.18
N GLU A 65 -3.26 10.05 28.29
CA GLU A 65 -3.65 8.63 28.28
C GLU A 65 -4.86 8.33 29.20
N ALA A 66 -4.98 9.09 30.30
CA ALA A 66 -6.10 9.08 31.22
C ALA A 66 -7.46 9.47 30.60
N THR A 67 -7.51 10.34 29.60
CA THR A 67 -8.73 10.73 28.87
C THR A 67 -9.09 9.80 27.71
N ALA A 68 -8.12 9.11 27.11
CA ALA A 68 -8.40 8.03 26.16
C ALA A 68 -9.00 6.82 26.91
N ALA A 69 -8.41 6.47 28.05
CA ALA A 69 -8.97 5.48 28.98
C ALA A 69 -10.35 5.88 29.53
N ARG A 70 -10.63 7.19 29.65
CA ARG A 70 -11.93 7.71 30.10
C ARG A 70 -12.97 7.77 28.97
N ALA A 71 -12.58 8.03 27.73
CA ALA A 71 -13.46 7.94 26.56
C ALA A 71 -13.87 6.48 26.26
N VAL A 72 -12.95 5.55 26.51
CA VAL A 72 -13.18 4.10 26.56
C VAL A 72 -14.14 3.74 27.71
N ALA A 73 -13.97 4.34 28.89
CA ALA A 73 -14.84 4.09 30.05
C ALA A 73 -16.25 4.72 29.96
N GLU A 74 -16.48 5.70 29.08
CA GLU A 74 -17.76 6.43 28.95
C GLU A 74 -18.61 6.01 27.73
N GLY A 75 -18.19 5.01 26.93
CA GLY A 75 -18.97 4.57 25.76
C GLY A 75 -19.01 5.64 24.65
N ASN A 76 -17.93 6.40 24.48
CA ASN A 76 -17.80 7.37 23.40
C ASN A 76 -17.56 6.66 22.07
N GLY A 77 -18.64 6.22 21.41
CA GLY A 77 -18.59 5.55 20.11
C GLY A 77 -17.84 6.34 19.04
N ALA A 78 -17.81 7.69 19.12
CA ALA A 78 -17.04 8.52 18.22
C ALA A 78 -15.53 8.38 18.43
N GLY A 79 -15.09 8.35 19.69
CA GLY A 79 -13.69 8.14 20.05
C GLY A 79 -13.20 6.75 19.64
N LEU A 80 -14.00 5.72 19.92
CA LEU A 80 -13.70 4.33 19.53
C LEU A 80 -13.66 4.16 18.01
N PHE A 81 -14.57 4.81 17.28
CA PHE A 81 -14.52 4.83 15.82
C PHE A 81 -13.23 5.46 15.28
N GLN A 82 -12.82 6.60 15.84
CA GLN A 82 -11.57 7.25 15.44
C GLN A 82 -10.34 6.39 15.74
N ALA A 83 -10.35 5.67 16.87
CA ALA A 83 -9.24 4.81 17.27
C ALA A 83 -9.15 3.52 16.43
N SER A 84 -10.29 2.90 16.11
CA SER A 84 -10.30 1.51 15.59
C SER A 84 -10.76 1.38 14.15
N CYS A 85 -11.55 2.34 13.65
CA CYS A 85 -12.26 2.20 12.36
C CYS A 85 -11.78 3.22 11.33
N ALA A 86 -11.48 4.45 11.76
CA ALA A 86 -11.13 5.56 10.87
C ALA A 86 -9.84 5.33 10.07
N THR A 87 -8.91 4.49 10.57
CA THR A 87 -7.68 4.12 9.85
C THR A 87 -7.97 3.48 8.49
N CYS A 88 -9.06 2.72 8.38
CA CYS A 88 -9.48 2.09 7.12
C CYS A 88 -10.67 2.82 6.50
N HIS A 89 -11.72 3.07 7.28
CA HIS A 89 -12.97 3.65 6.76
C HIS A 89 -12.92 5.18 6.60
N GLN A 90 -11.79 5.82 6.92
CA GLN A 90 -11.59 7.27 6.99
C GLN A 90 -12.37 7.93 8.15
N PRO A 91 -11.89 9.06 8.69
CA PRO A 91 -12.55 9.78 9.78
C PRO A 91 -13.99 10.21 9.49
N ASN A 92 -14.32 10.42 8.21
CA ASN A 92 -15.66 10.80 7.72
C ASN A 92 -16.47 9.59 7.22
N ALA A 93 -15.97 8.37 7.43
CA ALA A 93 -16.56 7.12 6.98
C ALA A 93 -16.79 7.00 5.45
N SER A 94 -16.05 7.77 4.64
CA SER A 94 -16.15 7.72 3.18
C SER A 94 -15.52 6.48 2.56
N GLY A 95 -14.77 5.70 3.35
CA GLY A 95 -13.96 4.60 2.84
C GLY A 95 -12.87 5.07 1.87
N VAL A 96 -12.30 4.10 1.16
CA VAL A 96 -11.25 4.27 0.17
C VAL A 96 -11.73 3.61 -1.11
N ARG A 97 -11.87 4.37 -2.20
CA ARG A 97 -12.40 3.85 -3.47
C ARG A 97 -11.68 2.57 -3.91
N ASN A 98 -12.45 1.56 -4.28
CA ASN A 98 -11.98 0.22 -4.71
C ASN A 98 -11.20 -0.58 -3.65
N ALA A 99 -11.09 -0.08 -2.41
CA ALA A 99 -10.30 -0.72 -1.38
C ALA A 99 -11.10 -0.97 -0.08
N ILE A 100 -11.58 0.11 0.54
CA ILE A 100 -12.35 0.06 1.78
C ILE A 100 -13.74 0.64 1.53
N PRO A 101 -14.84 -0.09 1.81
CA PRO A 101 -16.18 0.42 1.57
C PRO A 101 -16.51 1.65 2.43
N PRO A 102 -17.29 2.62 1.92
CA PRO A 102 -17.88 3.66 2.76
C PRO A 102 -18.87 3.05 3.75
N LEU A 103 -18.92 3.63 4.95
CA LEU A 103 -20.02 3.38 5.90
C LEU A 103 -21.08 4.48 5.78
N ALA A 104 -20.68 5.70 5.38
CA ALA A 104 -21.58 6.77 4.97
C ALA A 104 -22.56 6.29 3.89
N ASP A 105 -23.87 6.46 4.15
CA ASP A 105 -24.95 6.06 3.24
C ASP A 105 -24.93 4.58 2.80
N SER A 106 -24.28 3.72 3.59
CA SER A 106 -24.13 2.30 3.25
C SER A 106 -25.40 1.51 3.57
N PRO A 107 -25.85 0.61 2.67
CA PRO A 107 -26.98 -0.25 2.96
C PRO A 107 -26.69 -1.20 4.14
N PHE A 108 -25.43 -1.49 4.45
CA PHE A 108 -25.05 -2.30 5.62
C PHE A 108 -25.24 -1.53 6.94
N VAL A 109 -25.06 -0.21 6.92
CA VAL A 109 -25.32 0.65 8.08
C VAL A 109 -26.82 0.91 8.24
N ALA A 110 -27.54 1.05 7.13
CA ALA A 110 -28.98 1.24 7.10
C ALA A 110 -29.79 -0.03 7.42
N ALA A 111 -29.21 -1.22 7.20
CA ALA A 111 -29.85 -2.51 7.45
C ALA A 111 -30.17 -2.74 8.95
N ARG A 112 -30.66 -3.93 9.28
CA ARG A 112 -30.84 -4.36 10.66
C ARG A 112 -29.55 -4.19 11.51
N PRO A 113 -29.64 -3.72 12.77
CA PRO A 113 -28.48 -3.49 13.62
C PRO A 113 -27.61 -4.73 13.84
N GLU A 114 -28.22 -5.92 13.78
CA GLU A 114 -27.54 -7.21 13.80
C GLU A 114 -26.47 -7.30 12.70
N VAL A 115 -26.67 -6.73 11.51
CA VAL A 115 -25.69 -6.78 10.42
C VAL A 115 -24.36 -6.17 10.84
N MET A 116 -24.39 -4.96 11.42
CA MET A 116 -23.16 -4.29 11.86
C MET A 116 -22.53 -4.99 13.06
N VAL A 117 -23.35 -5.41 14.03
CA VAL A 117 -22.85 -6.15 15.20
C VAL A 117 -22.17 -7.45 14.78
N GLN A 118 -22.77 -8.20 13.86
CA GLN A 118 -22.21 -9.45 13.34
C GLN A 118 -20.94 -9.23 12.52
N ILE A 119 -20.82 -8.12 11.78
CA ILE A 119 -19.57 -7.74 11.10
C ILE A 119 -18.47 -7.41 12.13
N LEU A 120 -18.78 -6.67 13.21
CA LEU A 120 -17.77 -6.34 14.24
C LEU A 120 -17.35 -7.56 15.06
N LEU A 121 -18.27 -8.49 15.32
CA LEU A 121 -17.99 -9.70 16.09
C LEU A 121 -17.20 -10.77 15.33
N HIS A 122 -17.37 -10.87 14.01
CA HIS A 122 -16.76 -11.96 13.25
C HIS A 122 -15.85 -11.49 12.10
N GLY A 123 -15.86 -10.21 11.77
CA GLY A 123 -15.24 -9.70 10.55
C GLY A 123 -16.02 -10.10 9.31
N ILE A 124 -15.63 -9.54 8.17
CA ILE A 124 -16.18 -9.92 6.87
C ILE A 124 -15.04 -10.05 5.87
N ASP A 125 -15.03 -11.15 5.15
CA ASP A 125 -14.01 -11.46 4.16
C ASP A 125 -14.69 -11.85 2.86
N GLY A 126 -14.50 -11.03 1.83
CA GLY A 126 -14.99 -11.27 0.48
C GLY A 126 -15.89 -10.20 -0.08
N PRO A 127 -16.51 -10.47 -1.23
CA PRO A 127 -17.09 -9.42 -2.03
C PRO A 127 -18.37 -8.89 -1.38
N ILE A 128 -18.46 -7.56 -1.33
CA ILE A 128 -19.64 -6.81 -0.98
C ILE A 128 -19.91 -5.74 -2.04
N ARG A 129 -21.16 -5.30 -2.08
CA ARG A 129 -21.58 -4.18 -2.91
C ARG A 129 -22.20 -3.09 -2.06
N VAL A 130 -21.62 -1.90 -2.17
CA VAL A 130 -22.10 -0.68 -1.52
C VAL A 130 -22.40 0.34 -2.61
N GLY A 131 -23.69 0.67 -2.77
CA GLY A 131 -24.16 1.45 -3.92
C GLY A 131 -23.94 0.70 -5.24
N THR A 132 -23.24 1.32 -6.18
CA THR A 132 -22.88 0.71 -7.48
C THR A 132 -21.48 0.09 -7.50
N GLN A 133 -20.76 0.14 -6.38
CA GLN A 133 -19.35 -0.23 -6.32
C GLN A 133 -19.15 -1.56 -5.57
N ASP A 134 -18.27 -2.38 -6.14
CA ASP A 134 -17.83 -3.63 -5.56
C ASP A 134 -16.56 -3.43 -4.76
N TYR A 135 -16.50 -4.11 -3.62
CA TYR A 135 -15.33 -4.20 -2.76
C TYR A 135 -15.11 -5.67 -2.48
N ASP A 136 -13.87 -6.15 -2.58
CA ASP A 136 -13.52 -7.55 -2.29
C ASP A 136 -12.31 -7.60 -1.36
N GLY A 137 -12.54 -7.23 -0.11
CA GLY A 137 -11.50 -7.05 0.90
C GLY A 137 -11.72 -7.91 2.15
N HIS A 138 -10.83 -7.70 3.10
CA HIS A 138 -10.88 -8.34 4.42
C HIS A 138 -11.06 -7.24 5.48
N MET A 139 -12.11 -7.37 6.29
CA MET A 139 -12.31 -6.59 7.51
C MET A 139 -12.15 -7.55 8.69
N PRO A 140 -11.20 -7.29 9.61
CA PRO A 140 -10.96 -8.15 10.75
C PRO A 140 -12.14 -8.15 11.72
N ASP A 141 -12.18 -9.15 12.60
CA ASP A 141 -13.07 -9.12 13.76
C ASP A 141 -12.47 -8.24 14.86
N PHE A 142 -13.34 -7.68 15.71
CA PHE A 142 -12.97 -6.86 16.85
C PHE A 142 -13.39 -7.51 18.18
N SER A 143 -13.85 -8.75 18.13
CA SER A 143 -14.48 -9.46 19.24
C SER A 143 -13.55 -9.76 20.40
N SER A 144 -12.24 -9.76 20.13
CA SER A 144 -11.15 -10.02 21.08
C SER A 144 -10.56 -8.76 21.70
N VAL A 145 -10.78 -7.60 21.06
CA VAL A 145 -10.19 -6.32 21.46
C VAL A 145 -11.22 -5.31 21.98
N LEU A 146 -12.49 -5.49 21.63
CA LEU A 146 -13.60 -4.66 22.08
C LEU A 146 -14.63 -5.49 22.86
N ASP A 147 -15.11 -4.94 23.97
CA ASP A 147 -16.20 -5.51 24.74
C ASP A 147 -17.59 -5.21 24.11
N ASP A 148 -18.63 -5.82 24.67
CA ASP A 148 -19.99 -5.70 24.15
C ASP A 148 -20.56 -4.27 24.26
N ALA A 149 -20.15 -3.49 25.26
CA ALA A 149 -20.58 -2.11 25.44
C ALA A 149 -19.87 -1.18 24.45
N GLU A 150 -18.58 -1.41 24.21
CA GLU A 150 -17.79 -0.69 23.21
C GLU A 150 -18.34 -0.92 21.80
N ILE A 151 -18.57 -2.19 21.42
CA ILE A 151 -19.20 -2.54 20.13
C ILE A 151 -20.57 -1.85 19.99
N ALA A 152 -21.41 -1.91 21.03
CA ALA A 152 -22.72 -1.26 21.02
C ALA A 152 -22.60 0.26 20.81
N SER A 153 -21.65 0.92 21.46
CA SER A 153 -21.42 2.36 21.33
C SER A 153 -20.94 2.76 19.93
N ILE A 154 -20.05 1.97 19.31
CA ILE A 154 -19.59 2.19 17.93
C ILE A 154 -20.76 2.07 16.96
N VAL A 155 -21.57 1.01 17.08
CA VAL A 155 -22.71 0.79 16.18
C VAL A 155 -23.73 1.93 16.32
N GLN A 156 -24.02 2.38 17.54
CA GLN A 156 -24.90 3.53 17.78
C GLN A 156 -24.34 4.80 17.14
N TYR A 157 -23.05 5.09 17.34
CA TYR A 157 -22.42 6.28 16.76
C TYR A 157 -22.44 6.24 15.23
N VAL A 158 -22.00 5.13 14.63
CA VAL A 158 -21.93 4.99 13.17
C VAL A 158 -23.31 5.12 12.54
N ARG A 159 -24.32 4.42 13.09
CA ARG A 159 -25.70 4.51 12.57
C ARG A 159 -26.30 5.89 12.82
N GLY A 160 -26.10 6.48 14.00
CA GLY A 160 -26.61 7.80 14.32
C GLY A 160 -26.00 8.93 13.48
N THR A 161 -24.78 8.74 12.98
CA THR A 161 -24.06 9.73 12.18
C THR A 161 -24.31 9.56 10.67
N TRP A 162 -24.41 8.31 10.19
CA TRP A 162 -24.31 7.98 8.77
C TRP A 162 -25.42 7.09 8.20
N ALA A 163 -26.34 6.58 9.02
CA ALA A 163 -27.52 5.89 8.48
C ALA A 163 -28.53 6.92 7.93
N PRO A 164 -29.26 6.59 6.85
CA PRO A 164 -30.49 7.29 6.51
C PRO A 164 -31.45 7.25 7.71
N ASP A 165 -32.20 8.33 7.97
CA ASP A 165 -33.07 8.51 9.15
C ASP A 165 -33.75 7.20 9.59
N PRO A 166 -33.33 6.58 10.71
CA PRO A 166 -33.68 5.20 11.04
C PRO A 166 -35.15 4.99 11.39
N GLY A 167 -35.96 6.05 11.45
CA GLY A 167 -37.33 5.98 11.94
C GLY A 167 -37.40 5.63 13.44
N ALA A 168 -38.48 6.04 14.10
CA ALA A 168 -38.60 6.03 15.56
C ALA A 168 -38.69 4.65 16.25
N THR A 169 -38.45 3.53 15.55
CA THR A 169 -38.76 2.16 16.02
C THR A 169 -37.56 1.19 16.01
N ALA A 170 -36.33 1.66 15.83
CA ALA A 170 -35.16 0.79 15.93
C ALA A 170 -34.95 0.30 17.38
N PRO A 171 -34.59 -0.98 17.61
CA PRO A 171 -34.28 -1.48 18.95
C PRO A 171 -33.05 -0.76 19.52
N ALA A 172 -33.03 -0.57 20.85
CA ALA A 172 -31.86 -0.06 21.54
C ALA A 172 -30.69 -1.03 21.34
N ILE A 173 -29.55 -0.49 20.88
CA ILE A 173 -28.33 -1.26 20.65
C ILE A 173 -27.46 -1.07 21.89
N ASP A 174 -27.60 -1.96 22.87
CA ASP A 174 -26.85 -1.95 24.12
C ASP A 174 -25.94 -3.18 24.25
N ALA A 175 -25.18 -3.27 25.36
CA ALA A 175 -24.29 -4.40 25.61
C ALA A 175 -25.03 -5.75 25.65
N ALA A 176 -26.29 -5.77 26.14
CA ALA A 176 -27.07 -7.00 26.19
C ALA A 176 -27.50 -7.45 24.78
N PHE A 177 -27.81 -6.50 23.89
CA PHE A 177 -28.06 -6.79 22.48
C PHE A 177 -26.83 -7.41 21.81
N VAL A 178 -25.64 -6.84 22.02
CA VAL A 178 -24.40 -7.39 21.44
C VAL A 178 -24.07 -8.77 22.01
N ALA A 179 -24.24 -8.98 23.32
CA ALA A 179 -24.05 -10.27 23.96
C ALA A 179 -24.99 -11.36 23.38
N ALA A 180 -26.25 -10.99 23.11
CA ALA A 180 -27.21 -11.90 22.48
C ALA A 180 -26.81 -12.28 21.04
N GLU A 181 -26.32 -11.31 20.26
CA GLU A 181 -25.82 -11.56 18.91
C GLU A 181 -24.52 -12.39 18.89
N ARG A 182 -23.63 -12.20 19.87
CA ARG A 182 -22.44 -13.03 20.08
C ARG A 182 -22.82 -14.48 20.39
N ALA A 183 -23.80 -14.69 21.27
CA ALA A 183 -24.31 -16.01 21.61
C ALA A 183 -25.03 -16.72 20.45
N ARG A 184 -25.47 -15.98 19.42
CA ARG A 184 -26.14 -16.53 18.25
C ARG A 184 -25.18 -17.33 17.35
N PHE A 185 -23.89 -17.00 17.34
CA PHE A 185 -22.86 -17.66 16.51
C PHE A 185 -21.51 -17.85 17.27
N PRO A 186 -21.46 -18.67 18.34
CA PRO A 186 -20.36 -18.69 19.31
C PRO A 186 -18.99 -19.14 18.78
N ASP A 187 -18.92 -19.81 17.63
CA ASP A 187 -17.67 -20.36 17.04
C ASP A 187 -17.50 -19.99 15.56
N ARG A 188 -18.13 -18.89 15.13
CA ARG A 188 -18.12 -18.47 13.73
C ARG A 188 -16.84 -17.69 13.39
N GLY A 189 -16.22 -18.03 12.27
CA GLY A 189 -15.19 -17.20 11.60
C GLY A 189 -15.81 -16.11 10.70
N ALA A 190 -14.97 -15.39 9.96
CA ALA A 190 -15.42 -14.27 9.13
C ALA A 190 -16.56 -14.61 8.16
N TRP A 191 -17.48 -13.65 8.00
CA TRP A 191 -18.55 -13.73 7.02
C TRP A 191 -17.98 -13.79 5.60
N GLN A 192 -18.46 -14.71 4.79
CA GLN A 192 -18.02 -14.92 3.42
C GLN A 192 -18.74 -13.92 2.48
N GLY A 193 -18.35 -12.65 2.57
CA GLY A 193 -18.91 -11.54 1.80
C GLY A 193 -20.36 -11.18 2.12
N GLY A 194 -20.91 -10.27 1.32
CA GLY A 194 -22.23 -9.68 1.55
C GLY A 194 -23.36 -10.66 1.31
N ALA A 195 -23.17 -11.61 0.39
CA ALA A 195 -24.19 -12.61 0.06
C ALA A 195 -24.50 -13.55 1.23
N GLU A 196 -23.50 -13.91 2.05
CA GLU A 196 -23.76 -14.68 3.26
C GLU A 196 -24.53 -13.87 4.30
N LEU A 197 -24.12 -12.63 4.55
CA LEU A 197 -24.80 -11.72 5.48
C LEU A 197 -26.26 -11.48 5.09
N ALA A 198 -26.53 -11.21 3.81
CA ALA A 198 -27.88 -11.04 3.30
C ALA A 198 -28.73 -12.30 3.53
N ARG A 199 -28.16 -13.49 3.31
CA ARG A 199 -28.88 -14.75 3.48
C ARG A 199 -29.14 -15.10 4.95
N VAL A 200 -28.18 -14.86 5.83
CA VAL A 200 -28.18 -15.38 7.21
C VAL A 200 -28.67 -14.36 8.24
N VAL A 201 -28.32 -13.09 8.07
CA VAL A 201 -28.57 -12.03 9.06
C VAL A 201 -29.75 -11.16 8.64
N ASP A 202 -29.72 -10.60 7.43
CA ASP A 202 -30.76 -9.69 6.95
C ASP A 202 -31.04 -9.80 5.43
N PRO A 203 -32.11 -10.53 5.04
CA PRO A 203 -32.52 -10.68 3.64
C PRO A 203 -32.96 -9.38 2.96
N SER A 204 -33.10 -8.27 3.70
CA SER A 204 -33.44 -6.96 3.12
C SER A 204 -32.23 -6.24 2.49
N LEU A 205 -31.01 -6.74 2.73
CA LEU A 205 -29.82 -6.20 2.09
C LEU A 205 -29.92 -6.24 0.55
N PRO A 206 -29.44 -5.21 -0.17
CA PRO A 206 -29.42 -5.21 -1.64
C PRO A 206 -28.64 -6.40 -2.20
N ALA A 207 -28.93 -6.80 -3.43
CA ALA A 207 -28.28 -7.94 -4.08
C ALA A 207 -26.74 -7.86 -4.01
N GLN A 208 -26.15 -8.80 -3.29
CA GLN A 208 -24.72 -8.87 -3.05
C GLN A 208 -24.03 -9.80 -4.06
N PRO A 209 -22.76 -9.52 -4.42
CA PRO A 209 -21.97 -10.43 -5.25
C PRO A 209 -21.80 -11.76 -4.53
N ALA A 210 -21.91 -12.86 -5.27
CA ALA A 210 -21.51 -14.15 -4.75
C ALA A 210 -20.00 -14.14 -4.50
N VAL A 211 -19.55 -14.88 -3.48
CA VAL A 211 -18.13 -15.18 -3.31
C VAL A 211 -17.68 -15.96 -4.54
N SER A 212 -17.05 -15.27 -5.48
CA SER A 212 -16.28 -15.94 -6.52
C SER A 212 -15.01 -16.38 -5.83
N VAL A 213 -14.98 -17.64 -5.39
CA VAL A 213 -13.71 -18.37 -5.49
C VAL A 213 -13.37 -18.26 -6.97
N VAL A 214 -12.41 -17.40 -7.31
CA VAL A 214 -11.75 -17.46 -8.60
C VAL A 214 -11.04 -18.81 -8.61
N GLU A 215 -11.81 -19.87 -8.85
CA GLU A 215 -11.27 -21.08 -9.41
C GLU A 215 -10.65 -20.70 -10.75
N ALA A 216 -9.59 -21.41 -11.10
CA ALA A 216 -8.90 -21.42 -12.37
C ALA A 216 -9.73 -21.34 -13.66
N ALA A 217 -11.06 -21.47 -13.58
CA ALA A 217 -12.00 -21.52 -14.67
C ALA A 217 -12.08 -20.16 -15.38
N GLY A 218 -11.17 -19.96 -16.32
CA GLY A 218 -11.07 -18.75 -17.16
C GLY A 218 -9.65 -18.20 -17.27
N THR A 219 -8.69 -18.71 -16.48
CA THR A 219 -7.28 -18.34 -16.64
C THR A 219 -6.70 -18.95 -17.91
N ASP A 220 -5.96 -18.15 -18.67
CA ASP A 220 -5.23 -18.60 -19.84
C ASP A 220 -4.35 -19.83 -19.52
N PRO A 221 -4.40 -20.92 -20.32
CA PRO A 221 -3.60 -22.12 -20.08
C PRO A 221 -2.09 -21.86 -19.98
N VAL A 222 -1.56 -20.86 -20.71
CA VAL A 222 -0.15 -20.46 -20.65
C VAL A 222 0.17 -19.85 -19.29
N VAL A 223 -0.72 -18.99 -18.76
CA VAL A 223 -0.55 -18.43 -17.41
C VAL A 223 -0.60 -19.54 -16.37
N ARG A 224 -1.52 -20.49 -16.51
CA ARG A 224 -1.60 -21.65 -15.63
C ARG A 224 -0.33 -22.49 -15.64
N GLN A 225 0.22 -22.78 -16.81
CA GLN A 225 1.49 -23.48 -16.95
C GLN A 225 2.62 -22.73 -16.23
N LEU A 226 2.75 -21.41 -16.45
CA LEU A 226 3.80 -20.60 -15.81
C LEU A 226 3.68 -20.58 -14.28
N VAL A 227 2.46 -20.49 -13.76
CA VAL A 227 2.18 -20.42 -12.32
C VAL A 227 2.43 -21.77 -11.64
N ASP A 228 1.95 -22.86 -12.23
CA ASP A 228 1.92 -24.17 -11.58
C ASP A 228 3.19 -25.01 -11.89
N GLU A 229 3.71 -24.91 -13.12
CA GLU A 229 4.81 -25.75 -13.62
C GLU A 229 6.09 -24.97 -13.95
N GLY A 230 5.98 -23.67 -14.27
CA GLY A 230 7.10 -22.85 -14.73
C GLY A 230 7.40 -23.04 -16.21
N ARG A 231 8.62 -22.67 -16.63
CA ARG A 231 9.06 -22.84 -18.03
C ARG A 231 10.54 -23.16 -18.14
N GLY A 232 10.84 -24.30 -18.75
CA GLY A 232 12.22 -24.73 -18.99
C GLY A 232 12.99 -24.87 -17.68
N ALA A 233 14.02 -24.06 -17.48
CA ALA A 233 14.81 -24.03 -16.25
C ALA A 233 14.26 -23.07 -15.17
N ALA A 234 13.25 -22.25 -15.48
CA ALA A 234 12.64 -21.36 -14.51
C ALA A 234 11.62 -22.10 -13.64
N TRP A 235 11.71 -21.88 -12.32
CA TRP A 235 10.75 -22.38 -11.35
C TRP A 235 9.35 -21.82 -11.59
N SER A 236 8.32 -22.59 -11.19
CA SER A 236 6.94 -22.12 -11.21
C SER A 236 6.73 -20.99 -10.20
N CYS A 237 5.85 -20.04 -10.50
CA CYS A 237 5.59 -18.91 -9.61
C CYS A 237 5.09 -19.39 -8.23
N ALA A 238 4.21 -20.40 -8.23
CA ALA A 238 3.61 -20.96 -7.03
C ALA A 238 4.62 -21.66 -6.11
N SER A 239 5.73 -22.19 -6.66
CA SER A 239 6.75 -22.89 -5.85
C SER A 239 7.40 -22.00 -4.79
N CYS A 240 7.48 -20.70 -5.04
CA CYS A 240 8.04 -19.72 -4.09
C CYS A 240 6.95 -18.81 -3.50
N HIS A 241 6.05 -18.26 -4.33
CA HIS A 241 5.04 -17.29 -3.90
C HIS A 241 3.78 -17.95 -3.31
N GLY A 242 3.70 -19.29 -3.32
CA GLY A 242 2.54 -20.05 -2.89
C GLY A 242 1.46 -20.16 -3.98
N GLU A 243 0.60 -21.17 -3.86
CA GLU A 243 -0.44 -21.51 -4.85
C GLU A 243 -1.36 -20.34 -5.22
N ARG A 244 -1.62 -19.45 -4.25
CA ARG A 244 -2.46 -18.27 -4.45
C ARG A 244 -1.66 -16.97 -4.41
N GLY A 245 -0.33 -17.02 -4.51
CA GLY A 245 0.51 -15.83 -4.40
C GLY A 245 0.48 -15.19 -3.00
N GLN A 246 0.17 -15.95 -1.94
CA GLN A 246 0.14 -15.46 -0.56
C GLN A 246 1.53 -15.06 -0.01
N GLY A 247 2.60 -15.54 -0.63
CA GLY A 247 3.98 -15.31 -0.20
C GLY A 247 4.34 -16.05 1.09
N THR A 248 5.61 -15.92 1.48
CA THR A 248 6.14 -16.48 2.73
C THR A 248 7.49 -15.85 3.08
N LEU A 249 7.68 -15.42 4.33
CA LEU A 249 8.96 -14.86 4.82
C LEU A 249 9.50 -13.74 3.89
N ASN A 250 10.67 -13.95 3.27
CA ASN A 250 11.32 -13.05 2.32
C ASN A 250 10.77 -13.14 0.88
N VAL A 251 9.78 -14.00 0.62
CA VAL A 251 9.10 -14.11 -0.66
C VAL A 251 7.81 -13.29 -0.59
N PRO A 252 7.63 -12.27 -1.45
CA PRO A 252 6.50 -11.36 -1.33
C PRO A 252 5.18 -12.03 -1.66
N ARG A 253 4.13 -11.39 -1.17
CA ARG A 253 2.74 -11.63 -1.54
C ARG A 253 2.52 -10.97 -2.89
N LEU A 254 1.94 -11.71 -3.82
CA LEU A 254 1.51 -11.23 -5.13
C LEU A 254 -0.01 -11.04 -5.21
N ALA A 255 -0.77 -11.81 -4.43
CA ALA A 255 -2.23 -11.77 -4.39
C ALA A 255 -2.75 -10.35 -4.09
N GLY A 256 -3.54 -9.80 -5.01
CA GLY A 256 -4.12 -8.46 -4.90
C GLY A 256 -3.14 -7.32 -5.22
N LEU A 257 -1.87 -7.61 -5.55
CA LEU A 257 -0.98 -6.54 -6.02
C LEU A 257 -1.45 -6.02 -7.38
N PRO A 258 -1.37 -4.70 -7.65
CA PRO A 258 -1.77 -4.15 -8.93
C PRO A 258 -0.99 -4.77 -10.10
N ALA A 259 -1.71 -5.11 -11.18
CA ALA A 259 -1.13 -5.76 -12.36
C ALA A 259 0.06 -4.98 -12.93
N ASP A 260 -0.10 -3.66 -13.11
CA ASP A 260 0.94 -2.80 -13.65
C ASP A 260 2.19 -2.72 -12.75
N TYR A 261 2.00 -2.84 -11.43
CA TYR A 261 3.14 -2.92 -10.52
C TYR A 261 3.90 -4.24 -10.70
N ILE A 262 3.20 -5.38 -10.78
CA ILE A 262 3.83 -6.69 -11.04
C ILE A 262 4.61 -6.65 -12.35
N VAL A 263 4.01 -6.11 -13.42
CA VAL A 263 4.66 -5.94 -14.73
C VAL A 263 5.90 -5.06 -14.62
N LYS A 264 5.82 -3.91 -13.93
CA LYS A 264 6.98 -3.04 -13.67
C LYS A 264 8.08 -3.81 -12.96
N GLN A 265 7.77 -4.60 -11.93
CA GLN A 265 8.79 -5.35 -11.20
C GLN A 265 9.46 -6.44 -12.06
N LEU A 266 8.70 -7.19 -12.86
CA LEU A 266 9.25 -8.19 -13.77
C LEU A 266 10.21 -7.57 -14.80
N LYS A 267 9.84 -6.41 -15.36
CA LYS A 267 10.71 -5.63 -16.26
C LYS A 267 11.98 -5.15 -15.55
N ASN A 268 11.84 -4.65 -14.32
CA ASN A 268 12.96 -4.15 -13.53
C ASN A 268 13.94 -5.27 -13.13
N TYR A 269 13.45 -6.50 -12.93
CA TYR A 269 14.34 -7.67 -12.78
C TYR A 269 15.03 -8.04 -14.10
N LEU A 270 14.32 -7.95 -15.23
CA LEU A 270 14.88 -8.26 -16.54
C LEU A 270 16.00 -7.29 -16.95
N ASP A 271 15.85 -5.99 -16.67
CA ASP A 271 16.82 -4.95 -17.01
C ASP A 271 17.90 -4.72 -15.94
N GLY A 272 17.75 -5.31 -14.76
CA GLY A 272 18.70 -5.24 -13.65
C GLY A 272 18.58 -4.00 -12.75
N SER A 273 17.61 -3.11 -12.98
CA SER A 273 17.27 -2.00 -12.07
C SER A 273 16.72 -2.50 -10.73
N ARG A 274 16.25 -3.74 -10.67
CA ARG A 274 15.99 -4.45 -9.42
C ARG A 274 16.77 -5.75 -9.42
N ARG A 275 17.66 -5.94 -8.45
CA ARG A 275 18.53 -7.13 -8.41
C ARG A 275 17.94 -8.22 -7.52
N ASN A 276 17.83 -9.42 -8.06
CA ASN A 276 17.49 -10.63 -7.32
C ASN A 276 17.81 -11.85 -8.18
N GLU A 277 18.78 -12.65 -7.75
CA GLU A 277 19.30 -13.78 -8.55
C GLU A 277 18.20 -14.76 -9.00
N ASN A 278 17.20 -15.01 -8.14
CA ASN A 278 16.10 -15.92 -8.47
C ASN A 278 15.13 -15.29 -9.48
N MET A 279 14.70 -14.05 -9.23
CA MET A 279 13.71 -13.38 -10.08
C MET A 279 14.28 -12.94 -11.43
N GLU A 280 15.59 -12.69 -11.53
CA GLU A 280 16.27 -12.45 -12.80
C GLU A 280 16.18 -13.67 -13.73
N VAL A 281 16.34 -14.90 -13.18
CA VAL A 281 16.18 -16.14 -13.96
C VAL A 281 14.74 -16.29 -14.46
N VAL A 282 13.75 -16.06 -13.58
CA VAL A 282 12.33 -16.12 -13.95
C VAL A 282 12.01 -15.09 -15.03
N ALA A 283 12.38 -13.81 -14.83
CA ALA A 283 12.04 -12.71 -15.72
C ALA A 283 12.60 -12.90 -17.14
N ARG A 284 13.79 -13.51 -17.29
CA ARG A 284 14.41 -13.81 -18.59
C ARG A 284 13.64 -14.82 -19.44
N THR A 285 12.73 -15.60 -18.83
CA THR A 285 11.94 -16.62 -19.54
C THR A 285 10.56 -16.13 -19.99
N LEU A 286 10.19 -14.90 -19.61
CA LEU A 286 8.85 -14.35 -19.82
C LEU A 286 8.85 -13.38 -21.00
N ALA A 287 7.85 -13.51 -21.87
CA ALA A 287 7.52 -12.51 -22.87
C ALA A 287 6.74 -11.34 -22.23
N PRO A 288 6.74 -10.14 -22.83
CA PRO A 288 6.00 -8.99 -22.29
C PRO A 288 4.50 -9.26 -22.09
N ALA A 289 3.86 -10.00 -22.99
CA ALA A 289 2.45 -10.37 -22.88
C ALA A 289 2.19 -11.34 -21.71
N GLU A 290 3.15 -12.21 -21.38
CA GLU A 290 3.06 -13.14 -20.25
C GLU A 290 3.24 -12.40 -18.93
N MET A 291 4.15 -11.42 -18.87
CA MET A 291 4.27 -10.54 -17.70
C MET A 291 2.96 -9.82 -17.41
N GLN A 292 2.30 -9.31 -18.46
CA GLN A 292 0.99 -8.66 -18.34
C GLN A 292 -0.07 -9.63 -17.80
N ALA A 293 -0.19 -10.80 -18.41
CA ALA A 293 -1.18 -11.80 -18.02
C ALA A 293 -0.95 -12.36 -16.60
N LEU A 294 0.31 -12.52 -16.18
CA LEU A 294 0.66 -12.86 -14.80
C LEU A 294 0.29 -11.73 -13.82
N GLY A 295 0.49 -10.47 -14.22
CA GLY A 295 0.06 -9.31 -13.44
C GLY A 295 -1.45 -9.28 -13.22
N GLU A 296 -2.23 -9.46 -14.29
CA GLU A 296 -3.70 -9.53 -14.22
C GLU A 296 -4.18 -10.72 -13.40
N PHE A 297 -3.54 -11.88 -13.55
CA PHE A 297 -3.85 -13.08 -12.78
C PHE A 297 -3.68 -12.86 -11.27
N TYR A 298 -2.51 -12.40 -10.82
CA TYR A 298 -2.27 -12.20 -9.39
C TYR A 298 -3.04 -11.01 -8.80
N ALA A 299 -3.32 -9.97 -9.60
CA ALA A 299 -4.19 -8.87 -9.17
C ALA A 299 -5.61 -9.35 -8.85
N ALA A 300 -6.13 -10.33 -9.59
CA ALA A 300 -7.45 -10.89 -9.39
C ALA A 300 -7.52 -12.02 -8.33
N ILE A 301 -6.37 -12.48 -7.79
CA ILE A 301 -6.37 -13.52 -6.77
C ILE A 301 -6.65 -12.93 -5.39
N ARG A 302 -7.67 -13.48 -4.73
CA ARG A 302 -7.89 -13.35 -3.29
C ARG A 302 -7.17 -14.46 -2.54
N ALA A 303 -6.30 -14.07 -1.62
CA ALA A 303 -5.67 -14.95 -0.65
C ALA A 303 -5.78 -14.35 0.75
N PRO A 304 -6.18 -15.11 1.79
CA PRO A 304 -6.04 -14.64 3.16
C PRO A 304 -4.59 -14.20 3.45
N SER A 305 -4.41 -13.24 4.35
CA SER A 305 -3.05 -12.92 4.81
C SER A 305 -2.51 -14.07 5.65
N ASN A 306 -1.25 -14.43 5.41
CA ASN A 306 -0.45 -15.28 6.29
C ASN A 306 0.74 -14.51 6.88
N ALA A 307 0.75 -13.18 6.76
CA ALA A 307 1.72 -12.29 7.37
C ALA A 307 1.26 -11.91 8.79
N TYR A 308 2.20 -11.81 9.71
CA TYR A 308 1.97 -11.37 11.09
C TYR A 308 3.28 -10.80 11.66
N ALA A 309 3.15 -9.88 12.62
CA ALA A 309 4.27 -9.27 13.31
C ALA A 309 5.13 -10.32 14.02
N ARG A 310 6.43 -10.35 13.71
CA ARG A 310 7.37 -11.34 14.27
C ARG A 310 8.84 -10.95 14.26
N LEU A 311 9.17 -9.73 13.81
CA LEU A 311 10.53 -9.20 13.85
C LEU A 311 10.88 -8.57 15.21
N GLY A 312 9.91 -8.44 16.11
CA GLY A 312 10.08 -7.82 17.42
C GLY A 312 10.16 -6.29 17.33
N GLY A 313 9.59 -5.69 16.29
CA GLY A 313 9.42 -4.26 16.17
C GLY A 313 8.38 -3.72 17.14
N ASP A 314 8.54 -2.46 17.55
CA ASP A 314 7.52 -1.75 18.32
C ASP A 314 6.34 -1.40 17.40
N LEU A 315 5.19 -2.05 17.60
CA LEU A 315 4.00 -1.84 16.77
C LEU A 315 3.45 -0.41 16.87
N ALA A 316 3.50 0.22 18.05
CA ALA A 316 3.02 1.59 18.22
C ALA A 316 3.91 2.57 17.44
N ARG A 317 5.23 2.35 17.46
CA ARG A 317 6.17 3.10 16.62
C ARG A 317 5.94 2.85 15.13
N GLY A 318 5.69 1.60 14.75
CA GLY A 318 5.40 1.22 13.36
C GLY A 318 4.14 1.90 12.83
N GLU A 319 3.09 1.93 13.65
CA GLU A 319 1.84 2.64 13.37
C GLU A 319 2.06 4.15 13.22
N GLU A 320 2.80 4.76 14.14
CA GLU A 320 3.13 6.19 14.08
C GLU A 320 3.83 6.54 12.77
N LEU A 321 4.89 5.81 12.41
CA LEU A 321 5.64 6.02 11.16
C LEU A 321 4.76 5.82 9.93
N ALA A 322 3.90 4.80 9.93
CA ALA A 322 3.03 4.50 8.80
C ALA A 322 1.94 5.55 8.59
N LEU A 323 1.32 6.02 9.66
CA LEU A 323 0.20 6.96 9.62
C LEU A 323 0.66 8.42 9.54
N ARG A 324 1.68 8.80 10.32
CA ARG A 324 2.07 10.20 10.54
C ARG A 324 3.48 10.51 10.07
N GLY A 325 4.37 9.52 10.06
CA GLY A 325 5.79 9.71 9.80
C GLY A 325 6.52 10.30 11.02
N ASP A 326 7.76 10.71 10.80
CA ASP A 326 8.61 11.38 11.77
C ASP A 326 9.43 12.48 11.07
N TRP A 327 8.89 13.70 11.09
CA TRP A 327 9.53 14.86 10.47
C TRP A 327 10.83 15.30 11.16
N SER A 328 11.11 14.84 12.38
CA SER A 328 12.41 15.10 13.01
C SER A 328 13.55 14.32 12.34
N LYS A 329 13.20 13.24 11.62
CA LYS A 329 14.11 12.41 10.82
C LYS A 329 13.86 12.56 9.30
N ASP A 330 13.08 13.54 8.87
CA ASP A 330 12.64 13.69 7.47
C ASP A 330 11.91 12.45 6.90
N ILE A 331 11.14 11.76 7.75
CA ILE A 331 10.36 10.58 7.35
C ILE A 331 8.90 11.03 7.16
N PRO A 332 8.37 11.11 5.92
CA PRO A 332 6.95 11.34 5.72
C PRO A 332 6.13 10.11 6.14
N SER A 333 4.82 10.29 6.30
CA SER A 333 3.87 9.18 6.46
C SER A 333 3.99 8.18 5.29
N CYS A 334 4.00 6.88 5.58
CA CYS A 334 4.06 5.87 4.52
C CYS A 334 2.82 5.95 3.61
N PHE A 335 1.64 6.19 4.22
CA PHE A 335 0.37 6.17 3.51
C PHE A 335 0.08 7.44 2.70
N SER A 336 0.87 8.51 2.86
CA SER A 336 0.75 9.68 1.97
C SER A 336 1.12 9.36 0.52
N CYS A 337 1.98 8.36 0.32
CA CYS A 337 2.43 7.91 -1.00
C CYS A 337 1.87 6.53 -1.34
N HIS A 338 1.90 5.58 -0.40
CA HIS A 338 1.42 4.20 -0.59
C HIS A 338 -0.10 4.03 -0.45
N GLY A 339 -0.85 5.13 -0.55
CA GLY A 339 -2.30 5.15 -0.45
C GLY A 339 -2.82 4.91 0.98
N PRO A 340 -4.11 5.22 1.23
CA PRO A 340 -4.74 5.00 2.52
C PRO A 340 -4.62 3.54 2.96
N SER A 341 -4.23 3.32 4.21
CA SER A 341 -4.02 1.98 4.79
C SER A 341 -2.98 1.13 4.03
N GLY A 342 -2.13 1.73 3.19
CA GLY A 342 -1.06 1.03 2.47
C GLY A 342 -1.54 0.16 1.31
N VAL A 343 -2.69 0.48 0.69
CA VAL A 343 -3.25 -0.31 -0.42
C VAL A 343 -2.55 -0.10 -1.76
N GLY A 344 -1.66 0.89 -1.85
CA GLY A 344 -0.89 1.24 -3.04
C GLY A 344 -1.62 2.20 -3.99
N VAL A 345 -0.83 2.82 -4.86
CA VAL A 345 -1.25 3.62 -6.00
C VAL A 345 -0.39 3.17 -7.19
N ALA A 346 -0.97 2.33 -8.05
CA ALA A 346 -0.23 1.69 -9.13
C ALA A 346 0.17 2.68 -10.25
N PRO A 347 1.27 2.41 -10.97
CA PRO A 347 2.31 1.40 -10.68
C PRO A 347 3.47 1.88 -9.78
N GLU A 348 3.50 3.16 -9.39
CA GLU A 348 4.66 3.77 -8.74
C GLU A 348 4.76 3.40 -7.26
N PHE A 349 3.63 3.39 -6.55
CA PHE A 349 3.58 3.15 -5.11
C PHE A 349 2.91 1.80 -4.83
N PRO A 350 3.67 0.72 -4.58
CA PRO A 350 3.08 -0.57 -4.31
C PRO A 350 2.25 -0.61 -3.04
N ALA A 351 1.34 -1.58 -2.99
CA ALA A 351 0.73 -1.99 -1.75
C ALA A 351 1.77 -2.45 -0.73
N LEU A 352 1.59 -2.01 0.51
CA LEU A 352 2.39 -2.39 1.68
C LEU A 352 1.60 -3.26 2.67
N ALA A 353 0.27 -3.13 2.66
CA ALA A 353 -0.61 -3.82 3.59
C ALA A 353 -0.54 -5.35 3.43
N ALA A 354 -0.59 -6.06 4.58
CA ALA A 354 -0.47 -7.51 4.67
C ALA A 354 0.80 -8.09 4.04
N GLN A 355 1.84 -7.28 3.86
CA GLN A 355 3.08 -7.80 3.33
C GLN A 355 3.94 -8.45 4.44
N HIS A 356 4.73 -9.47 4.09
CA HIS A 356 5.55 -10.21 5.03
C HIS A 356 6.61 -9.28 5.61
N PRO A 357 6.77 -9.23 6.94
CA PRO A 357 7.63 -8.24 7.56
C PRO A 357 9.10 -8.44 7.18
N GLU A 358 9.55 -9.69 6.99
CA GLU A 358 10.92 -9.99 6.53
C GLU A 358 11.17 -9.45 5.13
N TYR A 359 10.23 -9.67 4.20
CA TYR A 359 10.34 -9.12 2.86
C TYR A 359 10.40 -7.59 2.92
N THR A 360 9.51 -6.95 3.69
CA THR A 360 9.48 -5.48 3.82
C THR A 360 10.79 -4.93 4.37
N VAL A 361 11.32 -5.50 5.46
CA VAL A 361 12.65 -5.11 5.99
C VAL A 361 13.76 -5.36 4.97
N ALA A 362 13.72 -6.49 4.26
CA ALA A 362 14.71 -6.81 3.25
C ALA A 362 14.68 -5.81 2.07
N GLN A 363 13.51 -5.31 1.69
CA GLN A 363 13.41 -4.26 0.68
C GLN A 363 13.99 -2.95 1.20
N LEU A 364 13.59 -2.50 2.40
CA LEU A 364 14.14 -1.30 3.06
C LEU A 364 15.68 -1.36 3.16
N ALA A 365 16.23 -2.49 3.61
CA ALA A 365 17.66 -2.71 3.63
C ALA A 365 18.30 -2.74 2.23
N GLY A 366 17.55 -3.20 1.21
CA GLY A 366 17.97 -3.19 -0.20
C GLY A 366 18.21 -1.78 -0.73
N TRP A 367 17.33 -0.82 -0.42
CA TRP A 367 17.50 0.60 -0.76
C TRP A 367 18.70 1.23 -0.04
N VAL A 368 18.86 0.95 1.26
CA VAL A 368 20.04 1.44 2.03
C VAL A 368 21.34 0.93 1.41
N ALA A 369 21.38 -0.34 0.99
CA ALA A 369 22.54 -0.97 0.39
C ALA A 369 22.74 -0.64 -1.11
N GLY A 370 21.83 0.12 -1.74
CA GLY A 370 21.87 0.38 -3.19
C GLY A 370 21.67 -0.87 -4.06
N ARG A 371 21.12 -1.96 -3.50
CA ARG A 371 20.70 -3.16 -4.26
C ARG A 371 19.35 -2.98 -4.93
N ARG A 372 18.64 -1.91 -4.56
CA ARG A 372 17.37 -1.48 -5.13
C ARG A 372 17.38 0.04 -5.20
N ASP A 373 17.13 0.58 -6.39
CA ASP A 373 17.10 2.03 -6.68
C ASP A 373 15.97 2.38 -7.66
N ASN A 374 15.09 1.41 -7.95
CA ASN A 374 14.00 1.52 -8.91
C ASN A 374 12.76 2.28 -8.39
N SER A 375 12.96 3.17 -7.42
CA SER A 375 11.93 4.10 -6.97
C SER A 375 12.02 5.40 -7.76
N ASP A 376 10.87 5.93 -8.18
CA ASP A 376 10.84 7.15 -8.97
C ASP A 376 11.51 8.28 -8.17
N ILE A 377 12.39 9.03 -8.84
CA ILE A 377 13.25 10.08 -8.25
C ILE A 377 13.99 9.66 -6.95
N GLN A 378 14.22 8.35 -6.74
CA GLN A 378 14.89 7.79 -5.55
C GLN A 378 14.18 8.12 -4.22
N LEU A 379 12.85 8.30 -4.23
CA LEU A 379 12.07 8.63 -3.02
C LEU A 379 12.33 7.65 -1.87
N MET A 380 12.23 6.35 -2.14
CA MET A 380 12.36 5.34 -1.10
C MET A 380 13.81 5.15 -0.64
N ASP A 381 14.79 5.50 -1.46
CA ASP A 381 16.21 5.46 -1.11
C ASP A 381 16.52 6.41 0.05
N HIS A 382 15.97 7.63 0.00
CA HIS A 382 16.11 8.62 1.08
C HIS A 382 15.38 8.19 2.34
N ILE A 383 14.12 7.77 2.23
CA ILE A 383 13.29 7.37 3.37
C ILE A 383 13.89 6.13 4.07
N ALA A 384 14.33 5.13 3.30
CA ALA A 384 14.90 3.91 3.86
C ALA A 384 16.21 4.17 4.65
N ARG A 385 16.99 5.18 4.25
CA ARG A 385 18.21 5.62 4.96
C ARG A 385 17.93 6.43 6.22
N ALA A 386 16.81 7.16 6.25
CA ALA A 386 16.36 7.92 7.42
C ALA A 386 15.83 7.00 8.54
N LEU A 387 15.20 5.88 8.17
CA LEU A 387 14.78 4.85 9.13
C LEU A 387 16.00 4.15 9.75
N ASP A 388 16.02 3.98 11.08
CA ASP A 388 16.98 3.10 11.74
C ASP A 388 16.53 1.62 11.70
N ASP A 389 17.33 0.69 12.23
CA ASP A 389 16.99 -0.75 12.25
C ASP A 389 15.77 -1.08 13.12
N GLY A 390 15.52 -0.28 14.17
CA GLY A 390 14.32 -0.39 14.99
C GLY A 390 13.09 0.03 14.20
N ASP A 391 13.15 1.21 13.60
CA ASP A 391 12.08 1.79 12.78
C ASP A 391 11.72 0.87 11.59
N ARG A 392 12.71 0.30 10.90
CA ARG A 392 12.48 -0.66 9.80
C ARG A 392 11.69 -1.88 10.25
N ARG A 393 12.03 -2.47 11.41
CA ARG A 393 11.31 -3.63 11.96
C ARG A 393 9.92 -3.25 12.44
N ALA A 394 9.81 -2.11 13.13
CA ALA A 394 8.55 -1.57 13.63
C ALA A 394 7.53 -1.38 12.50
N VAL A 395 7.90 -0.66 11.43
CA VAL A 395 6.99 -0.43 10.30
C VAL A 395 6.66 -1.72 9.56
N ALA A 396 7.63 -2.63 9.40
CA ALA A 396 7.39 -3.90 8.73
C ALA A 396 6.43 -4.81 9.51
N ASP A 397 6.60 -4.93 10.83
CA ASP A 397 5.70 -5.69 11.69
C ASP A 397 4.30 -5.07 11.70
N TYR A 398 4.18 -3.75 11.78
CA TYR A 398 2.88 -3.07 11.72
C TYR A 398 2.17 -3.28 10.36
N LEU A 399 2.87 -3.10 9.24
CA LEU A 399 2.29 -3.31 7.90
C LEU A 399 1.79 -4.75 7.69
N ALA A 400 2.44 -5.73 8.33
CA ALA A 400 2.06 -7.13 8.29
C ALA A 400 0.74 -7.41 9.03
N THR A 401 0.33 -6.58 9.99
CA THR A 401 -0.95 -6.72 10.69
C THR A 401 -2.12 -6.11 9.93
N LEU A 402 -1.86 -5.36 8.86
CA LEU A 402 -2.92 -4.73 8.08
C LEU A 402 -3.65 -5.76 7.22
N PRO A 403 -4.93 -5.52 6.91
CA PRO A 403 -5.68 -6.37 5.99
C PRO A 403 -5.05 -6.44 4.60
N PRO A 404 -5.18 -7.57 3.88
CA PRO A 404 -4.71 -7.69 2.51
C PRO A 404 -5.43 -6.74 1.56
N VAL A 405 -4.70 -6.27 0.56
CA VAL A 405 -5.28 -5.47 -0.53
C VAL A 405 -6.33 -6.28 -1.26
N PRO A 406 -7.50 -5.66 -1.56
CA PRO A 406 -8.56 -6.30 -2.32
C PRO A 406 -8.10 -6.83 -3.66
N ALA A 407 -8.70 -7.94 -4.07
CA ALA A 407 -8.53 -8.43 -5.43
C ALA A 407 -9.13 -7.42 -6.42
N ALA A 408 -8.43 -7.18 -7.52
CA ALA A 408 -9.01 -6.47 -8.65
C ALA A 408 -10.23 -7.25 -9.16
N PRO A 409 -11.30 -6.56 -9.57
CA PRO A 409 -12.42 -7.24 -10.21
C PRO A 409 -11.89 -8.01 -11.43
N ALA A 410 -12.37 -9.24 -11.63
CA ALA A 410 -12.00 -10.02 -12.81
C ALA A 410 -12.28 -9.19 -14.06
N SER A 411 -11.23 -8.88 -14.83
CA SER A 411 -11.38 -8.15 -16.09
C SER A 411 -12.34 -8.93 -16.99
N THR A 412 -13.48 -8.32 -17.33
CA THR A 412 -14.46 -8.87 -18.28
C THR A 412 -13.96 -8.79 -19.73
N VAL A 413 -12.83 -8.12 -19.95
CA VAL A 413 -12.11 -8.15 -21.22
C VAL A 413 -11.31 -9.44 -21.24
N ALA A 414 -11.84 -10.46 -21.90
CA ALA A 414 -11.07 -11.65 -22.24
C ALA A 414 -9.84 -11.20 -23.04
N ALA A 415 -8.67 -11.23 -22.41
CA ALA A 415 -7.41 -11.10 -23.14
C ALA A 415 -7.41 -12.19 -24.22
N ALA A 416 -7.02 -11.83 -25.45
CA ALA A 416 -6.87 -12.83 -26.50
C ALA A 416 -5.93 -13.93 -25.98
N PRO A 417 -6.27 -15.22 -26.15
CA PRO A 417 -5.47 -16.30 -25.59
C PRO A 417 -4.03 -16.15 -26.05
N LEU A 418 -3.10 -16.18 -25.09
CA LEU A 418 -1.68 -16.18 -25.36
C LEU A 418 -1.41 -17.35 -26.30
N ALA A 419 -0.83 -17.05 -27.46
CA ALA A 419 -0.34 -18.11 -28.32
C ALA A 419 0.72 -18.89 -27.54
N ALA A 420 0.67 -20.23 -27.62
CA ALA A 420 1.74 -21.09 -27.15
C ALA A 420 2.96 -20.92 -28.07
N GLU A 421 3.56 -19.73 -28.06
CA GLU A 421 4.78 -19.47 -28.81
C GLU A 421 5.93 -20.07 -28.00
N ALA A 422 6.56 -21.11 -28.57
CA ALA A 422 7.80 -21.63 -28.07
C ALA A 422 8.84 -20.50 -28.11
N GLY A 423 9.03 -19.84 -26.97
CA GLY A 423 10.04 -18.80 -26.80
C GLY A 423 11.41 -19.38 -27.11
N GLN A 424 11.87 -19.16 -28.35
CA GLN A 424 13.27 -19.26 -28.73
C GLN A 424 13.99 -18.13 -28.01
N GLY A 425 14.33 -18.37 -26.75
CA GLY A 425 15.38 -17.64 -26.08
C GLY A 425 16.65 -17.84 -26.89
N ASN A 426 16.99 -16.86 -27.72
CA ASN A 426 18.25 -16.80 -28.44
C ASN A 426 19.35 -16.45 -27.42
N ALA A 427 19.65 -17.38 -26.52
CA ALA A 427 20.84 -17.35 -25.70
C ALA A 427 21.89 -18.22 -26.41
N PRO A 428 23.10 -17.71 -26.72
CA PRO A 428 24.15 -18.57 -27.24
C PRO A 428 24.44 -19.62 -26.16
N ALA A 429 24.38 -20.89 -26.54
CA ALA A 429 24.72 -21.99 -25.66
C ALA A 429 26.15 -21.79 -25.13
N VAL A 430 26.28 -21.43 -23.85
CA VAL A 430 27.56 -21.52 -23.16
C VAL A 430 27.81 -22.99 -22.92
N ASN A 431 28.66 -23.57 -23.76
CA ASN A 431 29.07 -24.96 -23.67
C ASN A 431 29.95 -25.15 -22.41
N LEU A 432 29.38 -25.73 -21.36
CA LEU A 432 30.10 -26.06 -20.11
C LEU A 432 30.93 -27.36 -20.20
N SER A 433 31.26 -27.87 -21.40
CA SER A 433 32.03 -29.12 -21.56
C SER A 433 33.54 -28.96 -21.77
N SER A 434 34.14 -27.86 -21.31
CA SER A 434 35.60 -27.71 -21.28
C SER A 434 36.09 -27.14 -19.96
N VAL A 435 35.90 -27.90 -18.88
CA VAL A 435 36.75 -27.80 -17.69
C VAL A 435 37.64 -29.03 -17.70
N GLU A 436 38.87 -28.86 -18.20
CA GLU A 436 39.93 -29.87 -18.06
C GLU A 436 40.28 -30.04 -16.57
N PRO A 437 40.52 -31.28 -16.09
CA PRO A 437 40.99 -31.51 -14.74
C PRO A 437 42.47 -31.11 -14.63
N ASN A 438 42.74 -30.10 -13.82
CA ASN A 438 44.10 -29.67 -13.46
C ASN A 438 44.84 -30.81 -12.74
N SER A 439 45.97 -31.27 -13.31
CA SER A 439 46.93 -32.14 -12.62
C SER A 439 47.85 -31.33 -11.69
N PRO A 440 48.36 -31.92 -10.59
CA PRO A 440 49.09 -31.19 -9.56
C PRO A 440 50.60 -31.15 -9.84
N ALA A 441 51.23 -29.99 -9.64
CA ALA A 441 52.68 -29.89 -9.49
C ALA A 441 53.03 -28.68 -8.63
N GLY A 442 53.76 -28.89 -7.54
CA GLY A 442 54.27 -27.80 -6.70
C GLY A 442 54.72 -28.21 -5.31
N GLU A 443 55.62 -29.19 -5.21
CA GLU A 443 56.47 -29.35 -4.03
C GLU A 443 57.27 -28.05 -3.82
N ARG A 444 57.22 -27.49 -2.61
CA ARG A 444 58.22 -26.54 -2.12
C ARG A 444 58.81 -27.03 -0.81
N HIS A 445 60.10 -27.31 -0.93
CA HIS A 445 61.11 -27.39 0.12
C HIS A 445 60.89 -26.35 1.24
N VAL A 446 60.99 -26.82 2.49
CA VAL A 446 61.31 -26.00 3.65
C VAL A 446 62.59 -26.60 4.26
N GLN A 447 63.68 -25.86 4.19
CA GLN A 447 64.85 -25.99 5.07
C GLN A 447 64.97 -24.66 5.81
N ASP A 448 64.59 -24.67 7.08
CA ASP A 448 65.35 -24.25 8.27
C ASP A 448 64.43 -24.04 9.46
#